data_AF-A0A5K1CDW3-F1
#
_entry.id   AF-A0A5K1CDW3-F1
#
_cell.length_a   1.000
_cell.length_b   1.000
_cell.length_c   1.000
_cell.angle_alpha   90.00
_cell.angle_beta   90.00
_cell.angle_gamma   90.00
#
_symmetry.space_group_name_H-M   'P 1'
#
loop_
_entity.id
_entity.type
_entity.pdbx_description
1 polymer ?
#
loop_
_entity_poly.entity_id
_entity_poly.type
_entity_poly.pdbx_seq_one_letter_code
_entity_poly.pdbx_strand_id
1 'polypeptide(L)' 'PETGVGVLDQEAVPSARVQSVLEYLVPYGTTCQSTNGAQNMPLYWTIRDYAHAYRSGSVTPSI' A
#
# COMPACT_ATOMS: atom_id res chain seq x y z
N PRO A 1 -11.29 -7.42 21.76
CA PRO A 1 -10.76 -7.17 20.39
C PRO A 1 -11.03 -5.70 20.04
N GLU A 2 -10.04 -4.96 19.57
CA GLU A 2 -10.22 -3.56 19.17
C GLU A 2 -10.83 -3.47 17.76
N THR A 3 -11.79 -2.56 17.58
CA THR A 3 -12.46 -2.37 16.29
C THR A 3 -11.48 -1.85 15.24
N GLY A 4 -11.38 -2.54 14.12
CA GLY A 4 -10.45 -2.19 13.03
C GLY A 4 -9.05 -2.78 13.18
N VAL A 5 -8.80 -3.60 14.21
CA VAL A 5 -7.53 -4.30 14.40
C VAL A 5 -7.68 -5.77 14.02
N GLY A 6 -6.98 -6.19 12.95
CA GLY A 6 -6.84 -7.59 12.56
C GLY A 6 -5.66 -8.25 13.27
N VAL A 7 -5.81 -9.52 13.68
CA VAL A 7 -4.71 -10.32 14.21
C VAL A 7 -4.03 -11.03 13.03
N LEU A 8 -2.73 -10.78 12.86
CA LEU A 8 -1.90 -11.45 11.86
C LEU A 8 -1.26 -12.70 12.47
N ASP A 9 -1.18 -13.76 11.67
CA ASP A 9 -0.36 -14.91 11.99
C ASP A 9 1.13 -14.51 11.93
N GLN A 10 1.81 -14.53 13.08
CA GLN A 10 3.23 -14.16 13.17
C GLN A 10 4.15 -15.26 12.64
N GLU A 11 3.72 -16.51 12.64
CA GLU A 11 4.50 -17.66 12.19
C GLU A 11 4.46 -17.85 10.67
N ALA A 12 3.47 -17.25 10.00
CA ALA A 12 3.37 -17.24 8.55
C ALA A 12 4.61 -16.63 7.87
N VAL A 13 4.96 -17.19 6.71
CA VAL A 13 6.07 -16.69 5.89
C VAL A 13 5.86 -15.22 5.51
N PRO A 14 6.93 -14.40 5.40
CA PRO A 14 6.80 -12.95 5.21
C PRO A 14 5.90 -12.53 4.05
N SER A 15 5.97 -13.23 2.91
CA SER A 15 5.13 -12.96 1.74
C SER A 15 3.64 -13.20 1.99
N ALA A 16 3.29 -14.27 2.69
CA ALA A 16 1.91 -14.58 3.06
C ALA A 16 1.34 -13.53 4.02
N ARG A 17 2.12 -13.10 5.03
CA ARG A 17 1.73 -12.02 5.93
C ARG A 17 1.48 -10.71 5.20
N VAL A 18 2.36 -10.35 4.27
CA VAL A 18 2.18 -9.16 3.43
C VAL A 18 0.88 -9.27 2.63
N GLN A 19 0.60 -10.41 2.02
CA GLN A 19 -0.66 -10.62 1.29
C GLN A 19 -1.89 -10.45 2.19
N SER A 20 -1.91 -11.03 3.39
CA SER A 20 -3.00 -10.85 4.34
C SER A 20 -3.18 -9.39 4.75
N VAL A 21 -2.11 -8.64 4.98
CA VAL A 21 -2.18 -7.20 5.29
C VAL A 21 -2.80 -6.39 4.15
N LEU A 22 -2.55 -6.76 2.89
CA LEU A 22 -3.06 -6.00 1.74
C LEU A 22 -4.59 -5.92 1.71
N GLU A 23 -5.29 -6.91 2.27
CA GLU A 23 -6.76 -6.96 2.35
C GLU A 23 -7.34 -5.92 3.33
N TYR A 24 -6.58 -5.53 4.36
CA TYR A 24 -7.02 -4.53 5.35
C TYR A 24 -6.72 -3.09 4.93
N LEU A 25 -5.89 -2.90 3.91
CA LEU A 25 -5.53 -1.58 3.42
C LEU A 25 -6.56 -1.11 2.39
N VAL A 26 -6.82 0.20 2.39
CA VAL A 26 -7.62 0.87 1.36
C VAL A 26 -7.15 0.44 -0.04
N PRO A 27 -8.05 0.11 -0.99
CA PRO A 27 -7.64 -0.30 -2.33
C PRO A 27 -6.68 0.70 -2.98
N TYR A 28 -5.65 0.18 -3.66
CA TYR A 28 -4.70 1.06 -4.33
C TYR A 28 -5.40 1.89 -5.41
N GLY A 29 -5.14 3.21 -5.45
CA GLY A 29 -5.75 4.12 -6.42
C GLY A 29 -7.03 4.83 -5.98
N THR A 30 -7.63 4.48 -4.83
CA THR A 30 -8.82 5.19 -4.33
C THR A 30 -8.47 6.42 -3.49
N THR A 31 -7.31 6.43 -2.82
CA THR A 31 -6.86 7.56 -1.99
C THR A 31 -6.36 8.75 -2.82
N CYS A 32 -5.70 8.49 -3.96
CA CYS A 32 -5.17 9.55 -4.83
C CYS A 32 -6.24 10.29 -5.64
N GLN A 33 -7.48 9.80 -5.66
CA GLN A 33 -8.60 10.45 -6.37
C GLN A 33 -9.42 11.37 -5.46
N SER A 34 -9.25 11.30 -4.14
CA SER A 34 -9.96 12.14 -3.16
C SER A 34 -9.12 13.35 -2.73
N THR A 35 -8.50 14.05 -3.68
CA THR A 35 -7.76 15.29 -3.42
C THR A 35 -8.32 16.43 -4.28
N ASN A 36 -9.64 16.62 -4.25
CA ASN A 36 -10.22 17.91 -4.62
C ASN A 36 -10.13 18.94 -3.46
N GLY A 37 -9.68 18.55 -2.27
CA GLY A 37 -9.55 19.45 -1.11
C GLY A 37 -8.16 19.57 -0.46
N ALA A 38 -7.22 18.67 -0.78
CA ALA A 38 -5.86 18.63 -0.19
C ALA A 38 -4.77 19.08 -1.18
N GLN A 39 -5.09 19.95 -2.13
CA GLN A 39 -4.27 20.24 -3.32
C GLN A 39 -2.94 21.00 -3.09
N ASN A 40 -2.44 21.14 -1.86
CA ASN A 40 -1.24 21.96 -1.61
C ASN A 40 -0.15 21.34 -0.72
N MET A 41 -0.26 20.07 -0.31
CA MET A 41 0.85 19.41 0.39
C MET A 41 1.59 18.44 -0.54
N PRO A 42 2.93 18.51 -0.62
CA PRO A 42 3.69 17.49 -1.35
C PRO A 42 3.47 16.14 -0.66
N LEU A 43 2.94 15.18 -1.40
CA LEU A 43 2.77 13.81 -0.93
C LEU A 43 4.04 13.01 -1.22
N TYR A 44 4.46 12.20 -0.25
CA TYR A 44 5.53 11.25 -0.45
C TYR A 44 5.00 9.97 -1.09
N TRP A 45 5.86 9.31 -1.88
CA TRP A 45 5.56 8.01 -2.45
C TRP A 45 5.41 6.95 -1.34
N THR A 46 4.35 6.16 -1.44
CA THR A 46 4.13 4.99 -0.57
C THR A 46 4.83 3.75 -1.14
N ILE A 47 4.97 2.71 -0.33
CA ILE A 47 5.49 1.40 -0.77
C ILE A 47 4.65 0.85 -1.94
N ARG A 48 3.33 1.11 -1.95
CA ARG A 48 2.44 0.67 -3.03
C ARG A 48 2.66 1.44 -4.33
N ASP A 49 3.08 2.70 -4.26
CA ASP A 49 3.41 3.49 -5.46
C ASP A 49 4.66 2.94 -6.14
N TYR A 50 5.73 2.65 -5.38
CA TYR A 50 6.91 1.97 -5.93
C TYR A 50 6.55 0.60 -6.52
N ALA A 51 5.78 -0.20 -5.76
CA ALA A 51 5.40 -1.54 -6.20
C ALA A 51 4.51 -1.52 -7.45
N HIS A 52 3.67 -0.49 -7.63
CA HIS A 52 2.90 -0.29 -8.84
C HIS A 52 3.82 0.09 -10.01
N ALA A 53 4.69 1.08 -9.81
CA ALA A 53 5.58 1.57 -10.86
C ALA A 53 6.57 0.51 -11.38
N TYR A 54 7.03 -0.39 -10.50
CA TYR A 54 7.83 -1.56 -10.88
C TYR A 54 7.02 -2.59 -11.67
N ARG A 55 5.77 -2.87 -11.26
CA ARG A 55 4.90 -3.85 -11.95
C ARG A 55 4.37 -3.35 -13.29
N SER A 56 4.15 -2.05 -13.43
CA SER A 56 3.70 -1.42 -14.68
C SER A 56 4.83 -1.19 -15.69
N GLY A 57 6.09 -1.47 -15.31
CA GLY A 57 7.25 -1.22 -16.14
C GLY A 57 7.56 0.27 -16.32
N SER A 58 6.98 1.14 -15.50
CA SER A 58 7.20 2.60 -15.58
C SER A 58 8.59 2.99 -15.10
N VAL A 59 9.10 2.31 -14.08
CA VAL A 59 10.49 2.38 -13.63
C VAL A 59 10.96 1.00 -13.21
N THR A 60 12.27 0.80 -13.15
CA THR A 60 12.89 -0.41 -12.59
C THR A 60 13.74 -0.02 -11.38
N PRO A 61 13.75 -0.81 -10.30
CA PRO A 61 14.74 -0.64 -9.26
C PRO A 61 16.13 -0.77 -9.90
N SER A 62 17.01 0.18 -9.62
CA SER A 62 18.44 0.01 -9.91
C SER A 62 18.96 -1.20 -9.12
N ILE A 63 19.80 -2.02 -9.76
CA ILE A 63 20.42 -3.20 -9.15
C ILE A 63 21.29 -2.83 -7.94
#